data_AF-A0A7S2RGT3-F1
#
_entry.id   AF-A0A7S2RGT3-F1
#
_cell.length_a   1.000
_cell.length_b   1.000
_cell.length_c   1.000
_cell.angle_alpha   90.00
_cell.angle_beta   90.00
_cell.angle_gamma   90.00
#
_symmetry.space_group_name_H-M   'P 1'
#
loop_
_entity.id
_entity.type
_entity.pdbx_description
1 polymer ?
#
loop_
_entity_poly.entity_id
_entity_poly.type
_entity_poly.pdbx_seq_one_letter_code
_entity_poly.pdbx_strand_id
1 'polypeptide(L)'
;QPESFPIQQQLAGLNRAGLLTVNSQPPVNGASSSHPVFGWGGAGGYIYQKAYCECFVSPENANRLLAMVSEHPTMNSYAVNISGEELRVGVEEGGATALTWGVFANREILQPTIFDAATYLVWAEEAF
;
A
#
# COMPACT_ATOMS: atom_id res chain seq x y z
N GLN A 1 -6.13 12.48 3.32
CA GLN A 1 -5.07 13.07 4.17
C GLN A 1 -4.17 13.96 3.32
N PRO A 2 -3.38 14.91 3.89
CA PRO A 2 -2.47 15.76 3.11
C PRO A 2 -1.44 14.97 2.29
N GLU A 3 -1.07 13.78 2.75
CA GLU A 3 -0.08 12.93 2.09
C GLU A 3 -0.47 12.49 0.66
N SER A 4 -1.76 12.41 0.34
CA SER A 4 -2.21 11.95 -0.98
C SER A 4 -2.28 13.08 -2.02
N PHE A 5 -2.14 14.36 -1.61
CA PHE A 5 -2.18 15.49 -2.54
C PHE A 5 -1.16 15.39 -3.70
N PRO A 6 0.10 14.95 -3.48
CA PRO A 6 1.08 14.80 -4.56
C PRO A 6 0.69 13.78 -5.63
N ILE A 7 -0.20 12.83 -5.32
CA ILE A 7 -0.62 11.74 -6.22
C ILE A 7 -2.07 11.87 -6.67
N GLN A 8 -2.75 12.99 -6.38
CA GLN A 8 -4.18 13.16 -6.61
C GLN A 8 -4.57 13.01 -8.09
N GLN A 9 -3.75 13.52 -9.02
CA GLN A 9 -4.03 13.43 -10.45
C GLN A 9 -3.95 11.98 -10.95
N GLN A 10 -2.97 11.22 -10.46
CA GLN A 10 -2.78 9.80 -10.74
C GLN A 10 -3.96 8.99 -10.21
N LEU A 11 -4.35 9.22 -8.95
CA LEU A 11 -5.53 8.59 -8.34
C LEU A 11 -6.80 8.89 -9.14
N ALA A 12 -7.01 10.14 -9.57
CA ALA A 12 -8.15 10.48 -10.41
C ALA A 12 -8.12 9.76 -11.77
N GLY A 13 -6.94 9.53 -12.33
CA GLY A 13 -6.75 8.71 -13.53
C GLY A 13 -7.14 7.25 -13.32
N LEU A 14 -6.70 6.64 -12.22
CA LEU A 14 -7.06 5.28 -11.83
C LEU A 14 -8.58 5.10 -11.68
N ASN A 15 -9.22 6.03 -10.96
CA ASN A 15 -10.68 6.01 -10.78
C ASN A 15 -11.44 6.09 -12.11
N ARG A 16 -11.02 6.97 -13.03
CA ARG A 16 -11.61 7.05 -14.38
C ARG A 16 -11.39 5.79 -15.22
N ALA A 17 -10.34 5.03 -14.96
CA ALA A 17 -10.05 3.76 -15.61
C ALA A 17 -10.78 2.56 -14.98
N GLY A 18 -11.62 2.79 -13.95
CA GLY A 18 -12.38 1.74 -13.27
C GLY A 18 -11.63 1.06 -12.11
N LEU A 19 -10.57 1.67 -11.59
CA LEU A 19 -9.94 1.29 -10.33
C LEU A 19 -10.40 2.27 -9.24
N LEU A 20 -11.47 1.89 -8.52
CA LEU A 20 -12.14 2.74 -7.55
C LEU A 20 -11.35 2.77 -6.25
N THR A 21 -10.43 3.72 -6.11
CA THR A 21 -9.46 3.76 -5.02
C THR A 21 -10.09 4.13 -3.68
N VAL A 22 -9.80 3.37 -2.62
CA VAL A 22 -10.30 3.59 -1.25
C VAL A 22 -9.20 3.97 -0.28
N ASN A 23 -7.95 3.56 -0.53
CA ASN A 23 -6.80 3.88 0.30
C ASN A 23 -5.53 4.02 -0.55
N SER A 24 -4.61 4.89 -0.13
CA SER A 24 -3.35 5.12 -0.85
C SER A 24 -2.31 5.85 0.00
N GLN A 25 -1.04 5.55 -0.19
CA GLN A 25 0.10 6.34 0.30
C GLN A 25 1.17 6.49 -0.80
N PRO A 26 1.81 7.67 -0.92
CA PRO A 26 2.90 7.87 -1.87
C PRO A 26 4.20 7.19 -1.40
N PRO A 27 5.19 6.96 -2.29
CA PRO A 27 6.51 6.54 -1.86
C PRO A 27 7.24 7.69 -1.17
N VAL A 28 7.92 7.39 -0.06
CA VAL A 28 8.77 8.34 0.67
C VAL A 28 10.14 7.70 0.85
N ASN A 29 11.18 8.43 0.47
CA ASN A 29 12.56 7.95 0.52
C ASN A 29 13.40 8.83 1.46
N GLY A 30 13.43 8.47 2.75
CA GLY A 30 14.27 9.13 3.74
C GLY A 30 13.87 10.58 4.01
N ALA A 31 12.57 10.86 4.12
CA ALA A 31 12.12 12.18 4.56
C ALA A 31 12.51 12.41 6.02
N SER A 32 12.77 13.66 6.41
CA SER A 32 12.99 14.00 7.81
C SER A 32 11.82 13.52 8.67
N SER A 33 12.10 12.95 9.84
CA SER A 33 11.06 12.62 10.82
C SER A 33 10.31 13.84 11.38
N SER A 34 10.79 15.05 11.09
CA SER A 34 10.09 16.31 11.36
C SER A 34 9.40 16.90 10.12
N HIS A 35 9.28 16.14 9.01
CA HIS A 35 8.62 16.61 7.79
C HIS A 35 7.14 16.96 8.08
N PRO A 36 6.61 18.11 7.61
CA PRO A 36 5.28 18.59 7.99
C PRO A 36 4.13 17.68 7.55
N VAL A 37 4.36 16.82 6.54
CA VAL A 37 3.33 15.90 6.01
C VAL A 37 3.59 14.44 6.37
N PHE A 38 4.86 14.02 6.44
CA PHE A 38 5.25 12.60 6.54
C PHE A 38 5.97 12.27 7.86
N GLY A 39 6.28 13.29 8.67
CA GLY A 39 7.09 13.15 9.87
C GLY A 39 6.33 12.52 11.03
N TRP A 40 6.98 11.59 11.72
CA TRP A 40 6.51 10.97 12.96
C TRP A 40 7.71 10.42 13.76
N GLY A 41 7.49 9.98 15.01
CA GLY A 41 8.51 9.29 15.82
C GLY A 41 9.55 10.18 16.53
N GLY A 42 9.45 11.51 16.36
CA GLY A 42 10.33 12.50 17.00
C GLY A 42 11.47 12.97 16.10
N ALA A 43 12.14 14.08 16.46
CA ALA A 43 13.14 14.72 15.61
C ALA A 43 14.43 13.90 15.43
N GLY A 44 15.13 14.14 14.31
CA GLY A 44 16.45 13.56 14.04
C GLY A 44 16.45 12.15 13.46
N GLY A 45 15.32 11.67 12.94
CA GLY A 45 15.18 10.41 12.23
C GLY A 45 14.84 10.58 10.74
N TYR A 46 14.66 9.45 10.08
CA TYR A 46 14.29 9.36 8.67
C TYR A 46 13.12 8.40 8.47
N ILE A 47 12.14 8.83 7.68
CA ILE A 47 10.90 8.10 7.38
C ILE A 47 10.94 7.58 5.95
N TYR A 48 10.39 6.39 5.78
CA TYR A 48 10.28 5.71 4.50
C TYR A 48 8.87 5.15 4.33
N GLN A 49 8.38 5.18 3.09
CA GLN A 49 7.10 4.60 2.69
C GLN A 49 7.26 3.90 1.34
N LYS A 50 6.70 2.69 1.21
CA LYS A 50 6.42 2.10 -0.10
C LYS A 50 5.17 2.74 -0.68
N ALA A 51 5.11 2.91 -1.99
CA ALA A 51 3.87 3.27 -2.66
C ALA A 51 2.83 2.16 -2.44
N TYR A 52 1.61 2.53 -2.06
CA TYR A 52 0.50 1.60 -1.86
C TYR A 52 -0.79 2.21 -2.42
N CYS A 53 -1.62 1.35 -3.01
CA CYS A 53 -2.93 1.71 -3.53
C CYS A 53 -3.88 0.54 -3.33
N GLU A 54 -5.07 0.82 -2.83
CA GLU A 54 -6.14 -0.14 -2.59
C GLU A 54 -7.40 0.33 -3.32
N CYS A 55 -8.09 -0.58 -4.00
CA CYS A 55 -9.23 -0.22 -4.83
C CYS A 55 -10.20 -1.38 -5.07
N PHE A 56 -11.46 -1.05 -5.32
CA PHE A 56 -12.39 -1.95 -5.99
C PHE A 56 -12.19 -1.92 -7.49
N VAL A 57 -12.31 -3.07 -8.14
CA VAL A 57 -12.01 -3.22 -9.56
C VAL A 57 -12.82 -4.38 -10.17
N SER A 58 -13.14 -4.32 -11.47
CA SER A 58 -13.81 -5.42 -12.15
C SER A 58 -12.90 -6.66 -12.26
N PRO A 59 -13.46 -7.88 -12.37
CA PRO A 59 -12.66 -9.10 -12.57
C PRO A 59 -11.74 -9.02 -13.79
N GLU A 60 -12.18 -8.40 -14.88
CA GLU A 60 -11.36 -8.19 -16.08
C GLU A 60 -10.13 -7.32 -15.78
N ASN A 61 -10.32 -6.19 -15.12
CA ASN A 61 -9.22 -5.29 -14.77
C ASN A 61 -8.30 -5.91 -13.70
N ALA A 62 -8.82 -6.67 -12.74
CA ALA A 62 -8.03 -7.41 -11.76
C ALA A 62 -7.06 -8.38 -12.43
N ASN A 63 -7.55 -9.20 -13.37
CA ASN A 63 -6.71 -10.13 -14.11
C ASN A 63 -5.64 -9.41 -14.94
N ARG A 64 -5.98 -8.28 -15.58
CA ARG A 64 -5.02 -7.46 -16.32
C ARG A 64 -3.94 -6.88 -15.41
N LEU A 65 -4.31 -6.41 -14.21
CA LEU A 65 -3.36 -5.89 -13.22
C LEU A 65 -2.42 -6.98 -12.74
N LEU A 66 -2.93 -8.17 -12.40
CA LEU A 66 -2.10 -9.27 -11.95
C LEU A 66 -1.14 -9.77 -13.02
N ALA A 67 -1.60 -9.86 -14.27
CA ALA A 67 -0.71 -10.20 -15.39
C ALA A 67 0.43 -9.18 -15.51
N MET A 68 0.13 -7.88 -15.44
CA MET A 68 1.16 -6.84 -15.46
C MET A 68 2.11 -6.96 -14.26
N VAL A 69 1.60 -7.13 -13.04
CA VAL A 69 2.43 -7.26 -11.82
C VAL A 69 3.33 -8.50 -11.89
N SER A 70 2.87 -9.60 -12.49
CA SER A 70 3.68 -10.81 -12.67
C SER A 70 4.94 -10.60 -13.52
N GLU A 71 4.92 -9.60 -14.40
CA GLU A 71 6.06 -9.20 -15.25
C GLU A 71 6.98 -8.18 -14.55
N HIS A 72 6.61 -7.69 -13.35
CA HIS A 72 7.32 -6.66 -12.61
C HIS A 72 7.70 -7.16 -11.20
N PRO A 73 8.87 -7.81 -11.04
CA PRO A 73 9.30 -8.42 -9.77
C PRO A 73 9.41 -7.48 -8.55
N THR A 74 9.37 -6.17 -8.78
CA THR A 74 9.41 -5.14 -7.73
C THR A 74 8.02 -4.77 -7.21
N MET A 75 6.96 -5.37 -7.75
CA MET A 75 5.57 -5.10 -7.38
C MET A 75 4.92 -6.34 -6.78
N ASN A 76 4.05 -6.10 -5.80
CA ASN A 76 3.20 -7.13 -5.20
C ASN A 76 1.74 -6.75 -5.43
N SER A 77 0.88 -7.76 -5.59
CA SER A 77 -0.57 -7.57 -5.70
C SER A 77 -1.28 -8.65 -4.91
N TYR A 78 -2.37 -8.26 -4.26
CA TYR A 78 -3.29 -9.15 -3.58
C TYR A 78 -4.72 -8.68 -3.85
N ALA A 79 -5.59 -9.61 -4.22
CA ALA A 79 -7.00 -9.35 -4.46
C ALA A 79 -7.83 -10.50 -3.89
N VAL A 80 -9.04 -10.19 -3.45
CA VAL A 80 -10.04 -11.15 -3.00
C VAL A 80 -11.41 -10.70 -3.49
N ASN A 81 -12.29 -11.65 -3.81
CA ASN A 81 -13.69 -11.35 -4.14
C ASN A 81 -14.64 -11.75 -3.01
N ILE A 82 -15.93 -11.41 -3.15
CA ILE A 82 -16.96 -11.73 -2.14
C ILE A 82 -17.17 -13.23 -1.88
N SER A 83 -16.72 -14.08 -2.80
CA SER A 83 -16.74 -15.54 -2.64
C SER A 83 -15.52 -16.08 -1.88
N GLY A 84 -14.58 -15.20 -1.50
CA GLY A 84 -13.33 -15.56 -0.82
C GLY A 84 -12.25 -16.06 -1.77
N GLU A 85 -12.41 -15.95 -3.09
CA GLU A 85 -11.37 -16.36 -4.03
C GLU A 85 -10.24 -15.33 -4.04
N GLU A 86 -9.05 -15.76 -3.64
CA GLU A 86 -7.85 -14.95 -3.61
C GLU A 86 -7.07 -15.02 -4.92
N LEU A 87 -6.49 -13.89 -5.31
CA LEU A 87 -5.48 -13.81 -6.35
C LEU A 87 -4.26 -13.04 -5.81
N ARG A 88 -3.06 -13.62 -5.92
CA ARG A 88 -1.84 -13.05 -5.34
C ARG A 88 -0.61 -13.19 -6.24
N VAL A 89 0.22 -12.15 -6.26
CA VAL A 89 1.53 -12.10 -6.93
C VAL A 89 2.53 -11.44 -5.97
N GLY A 90 3.63 -12.12 -5.65
CA GLY A 90 4.67 -11.60 -4.76
C GLY A 90 4.30 -11.52 -3.27
N VAL A 91 3.17 -12.10 -2.88
CA VAL A 91 2.72 -12.19 -1.47
C VAL A 91 2.84 -13.63 -1.00
N GLU A 92 3.62 -13.85 0.05
CA GLU A 92 3.81 -15.15 0.68
C GLU A 92 2.80 -15.38 1.81
N GLU A 93 2.37 -16.62 1.98
CA GLU A 93 1.43 -17.01 3.03
C GLU A 93 2.09 -16.91 4.41
N GLY A 94 1.44 -16.22 5.35
CA GLY A 94 2.01 -15.89 6.66
C GLY A 94 3.09 -14.79 6.64
N GLY A 95 3.38 -14.21 5.47
CA GLY A 95 4.32 -13.10 5.33
C GLY A 95 3.66 -11.73 5.54
N ALA A 96 4.43 -10.80 6.11
CA ALA A 96 4.04 -9.39 6.22
C ALA A 96 4.98 -8.49 5.40
N THR A 97 4.42 -7.50 4.72
CA THR A 97 5.19 -6.49 3.98
C THR A 97 5.18 -5.17 4.74
N ALA A 98 6.34 -4.68 5.19
CA ALA A 98 6.44 -3.34 5.73
C ALA A 98 6.12 -2.28 4.65
N LEU A 99 5.15 -1.41 4.94
CA LEU A 99 4.72 -0.32 4.07
C LEU A 99 5.25 1.04 4.53
N THR A 100 5.37 1.25 5.85
CA THR A 100 5.90 2.50 6.44
C THR A 100 6.85 2.13 7.58
N TRP A 101 8.06 2.68 7.56
CA TRP A 101 9.04 2.50 8.62
C TRP A 101 9.88 3.76 8.87
N GLY A 102 10.52 3.81 10.02
CA GLY A 102 11.36 4.92 10.44
C GLY A 102 12.61 4.44 11.17
N VAL A 103 13.72 5.14 10.91
CA VAL A 103 15.01 4.93 11.58
C VAL A 103 15.29 6.16 12.45
N PHE A 104 15.56 5.96 13.73
CA PHE A 104 15.70 7.03 14.72
C PHE A 104 16.99 6.86 15.53
N ALA A 105 17.55 7.96 16.03
CA ALA A 105 18.72 7.91 16.89
C ALA A 105 18.43 7.15 18.20
N ASN A 106 19.32 6.23 18.57
CA ASN A 106 19.28 5.46 19.82
C ASN A 106 18.00 4.63 20.01
N ARG A 107 17.40 4.13 18.93
CA ARG A 107 16.18 3.29 18.95
C ARG A 107 16.25 2.22 17.87
N GLU A 108 15.51 1.14 18.08
CA GLU A 108 15.25 0.15 17.02
C GLU A 108 14.41 0.76 15.89
N ILE A 109 14.42 0.09 14.73
CA ILE A 109 13.57 0.47 13.60
C ILE A 109 12.11 0.30 14.01
N LEU A 110 11.30 1.32 13.74
CA LEU A 110 9.86 1.26 13.94
C LEU A 110 9.17 1.06 12.60
N GLN A 111 8.23 0.12 12.51
CA GLN A 111 7.48 -0.20 11.30
C GLN A 111 5.96 -0.24 11.59
N PRO A 112 5.32 0.94 11.77
CA PRO A 112 3.94 1.03 12.24
C PRO A 112 2.89 0.55 11.24
N THR A 113 3.24 0.44 9.95
CA THR A 113 2.29 0.05 8.90
C THR A 113 2.84 -1.11 8.10
N ILE A 114 2.07 -2.18 8.04
CA ILE A 114 2.36 -3.39 7.28
C ILE A 114 1.14 -3.76 6.43
N PHE A 115 1.39 -4.48 5.34
CA PHE A 115 0.38 -5.29 4.68
C PHE A 115 0.52 -6.73 5.17
N ASP A 116 -0.61 -7.34 5.55
CA ASP A 116 -0.73 -8.72 5.98
C ASP A 116 -1.99 -9.33 5.35
N ALA A 117 -1.86 -10.49 4.70
CA ALA A 117 -2.96 -11.10 3.95
C ALA A 117 -4.12 -11.54 4.86
N ALA A 118 -3.81 -12.08 6.05
CA ALA A 118 -4.83 -12.53 7.00
C ALA A 118 -5.67 -11.35 7.53
N THR A 119 -5.01 -10.24 7.86
CA THR A 119 -5.69 -8.99 8.25
C THR A 119 -6.50 -8.42 7.10
N TYR A 120 -5.96 -8.46 5.87
CA TYR A 120 -6.66 -7.95 4.69
C TYR A 120 -7.93 -8.74 4.36
N LEU A 121 -7.95 -10.06 4.57
CA LEU A 121 -9.15 -10.88 4.38
C LEU A 121 -10.29 -10.46 5.33
N VAL A 122 -9.98 -10.21 6.61
CA VAL A 122 -10.98 -9.72 7.58
C VAL A 122 -11.51 -8.33 7.19
N TRP A 123 -10.61 -7.45 6.75
CA TRP A 123 -10.98 -6.13 6.25
C TRP A 123 -11.88 -6.22 4.99
N ALA A 124 -11.58 -7.14 4.07
CA ALA A 124 -12.36 -7.30 2.85
C ALA A 124 -13.83 -7.67 3.12
N GLU A 125 -14.11 -8.42 4.19
CA GLU A 125 -15.49 -8.73 4.60
C GLU A 125 -16.29 -7.48 5.00
N GLU A 126 -15.63 -6.49 5.62
CA GLU A 126 -16.25 -5.20 5.96
C GLU A 126 -16.36 -4.27 4.75
N ALA A 127 -15.39 -4.36 3.83
CA ALA A 127 -15.30 -3.48 2.68
C ALA A 127 -16.39 -3.76 1.61
N PHE A 128 -16.77 -5.03 1.41
CA PHE A 128 -17.81 -5.45 0.46
C PHE A 128 -19.23 -5.18 0.97
#